data_AF-X1LBF7-F1
#
_entry.id   AF-X1LBF7-F1
#
_cell.length_a   1.000
_cell.length_b   1.000
_cell.length_c   1.000
_cell.angle_alpha   90.00
_cell.angle_beta   90.00
_cell.angle_gamma   90.00
#
_symmetry.space_group_name_H-M   'P 1'
#
loop_
_entity.id
_entity.type
_entity.pdbx_description
1 polymer ?
#
loop_
_entity_poly.entity_id
_entity_poly.type
_entity_poly.pdbx_seq_one_letter_code
_entity_poly.pdbx_strand_id
1 'polypeptide(L)'
;EKNHTFIARYKKTSKTILILDNMNYFVASLAALGAQVGCNKLPIDFAKCTDQELSEYCKRDVEILLKTWHQYFAWFIENDLGNFGVTISSQSFNTFRHRFMPSDIFIHNRRYVLNLERESYFGGRTECFKLGNFSTGKYYYLDVNSMYPSVMRGGWYPVKYSGYPLKCTPQRLKFLLSKCCIVARVRINTKKPIVPVRKKLKVIFPVGKFEAVLSTPELKLALEENVIEEVISVAKYEREKIFKSFIDFFYGERLKAKQSG
;
A
#
# COMPACT_ATOMS: atom_id res chain seq x y z
N GLU A 1 1.09 20.95 -7.82
CA GLU A 1 1.88 20.46 -6.67
C GLU A 1 1.56 19.00 -6.38
N LYS A 2 2.45 18.25 -5.70
CA LYS A 2 2.14 16.89 -5.21
C LYS A 2 1.35 17.01 -3.90
N ASN A 3 0.27 16.23 -3.75
CA ASN A 3 -0.57 16.14 -2.54
C ASN A 3 0.26 16.20 -1.24
N HIS A 4 0.33 17.38 -0.63
CA HIS A 4 0.90 17.53 0.69
C HIS A 4 -0.20 17.23 1.70
N THR A 5 0.00 16.20 2.54
CA THR A 5 -0.92 15.93 3.65
C THR A 5 -0.82 17.08 4.66
N PHE A 6 -1.88 17.86 4.83
CA PHE A 6 -1.95 18.89 5.87
C PHE A 6 -2.93 18.50 6.98
N ILE A 7 -2.42 18.51 8.21
CA ILE A 7 -3.15 18.19 9.43
C ILE A 7 -2.64 19.12 10.53
N ALA A 8 -3.52 19.95 11.10
CA ALA A 8 -3.20 20.74 12.28
C ALA A 8 -4.12 20.35 13.44
N ARG A 9 -3.53 20.10 14.61
CA ARG A 9 -4.27 19.73 15.83
C ARG A 9 -3.88 20.67 16.96
N TYR A 10 -4.86 21.42 17.45
CA TYR A 10 -4.71 22.31 18.60
C TYR A 10 -5.50 21.72 19.77
N LYS A 11 -4.87 21.57 20.94
CA LYS A 11 -5.49 20.98 22.13
C LYS A 11 -5.35 21.94 23.31
N LYS A 12 -6.46 22.18 24.02
CA LYS A 12 -6.48 22.90 25.31
C LYS A 12 -7.35 22.13 26.28
N THR A 13 -6.74 21.62 27.36
CA THR A 13 -7.38 20.76 28.37
C THR A 13 -8.21 19.64 27.73
N SER A 14 -9.55 19.76 27.74
CA SER A 14 -10.50 18.78 27.20
C SER A 14 -11.01 19.11 25.79
N LYS A 15 -10.59 20.23 25.19
CA LYS A 15 -11.02 20.68 23.87
C LYS A 15 -9.93 20.42 22.83
N THR A 16 -10.34 19.95 21.65
CA THR A 16 -9.45 19.74 20.51
C THR A 16 -10.07 20.38 19.26
N ILE A 17 -9.27 21.14 18.52
CA ILE A 17 -9.58 21.61 17.18
C ILE A 17 -8.69 20.83 16.23
N LEU A 18 -9.30 20.20 15.23
CA LEU A 18 -8.62 19.48 14.16
C LEU A 18 -8.94 20.17 12.83
N ILE A 19 -7.91 20.61 12.13
CA ILE A 19 -8.00 21.18 10.80
C ILE A 19 -7.40 20.14 9.84
N LEU A 20 -8.21 19.71 8.87
CA LEU A 20 -7.84 18.72 7.87
C LEU A 20 -7.94 19.32 6.48
N ASP A 21 -6.95 19.04 5.64
CA ASP A 21 -7.08 19.26 4.21
C ASP A 21 -8.01 18.20 3.60
N ASN A 22 -8.99 18.66 2.83
CA ASN A 22 -9.93 17.82 2.09
C ASN A 22 -9.21 16.84 1.15
N MET A 23 -8.07 17.25 0.58
CA MET A 23 -7.26 16.42 -0.31
C MET A 23 -6.58 15.23 0.39
N ASN A 24 -6.60 15.17 1.73
CA ASN A 24 -6.19 13.97 2.47
C ASN A 24 -7.10 12.76 2.22
N TYR A 25 -8.32 13.00 1.74
CA TYR A 25 -9.34 11.99 1.42
C TYR A 25 -9.75 12.03 -0.04
N PHE A 26 -10.07 13.23 -0.54
CA PHE A 26 -10.65 13.42 -1.86
C PHE A 26 -9.63 14.09 -2.78
N VAL A 27 -8.82 13.27 -3.46
CA VAL A 27 -7.84 13.74 -4.45
C VAL A 27 -8.56 14.05 -5.77
N ALA A 28 -9.36 15.11 -5.77
CA ALA A 28 -10.14 15.59 -6.91
C ALA A 28 -10.35 17.10 -6.81
N SER A 29 -10.65 17.74 -7.94
CA SER A 29 -11.04 19.16 -7.93
C SER A 29 -12.41 19.32 -7.28
N LEU A 30 -12.66 20.49 -6.68
CA LEU A 30 -13.96 20.76 -6.06
C LEU A 30 -15.11 20.72 -7.07
N ALA A 31 -14.85 21.08 -8.34
CA ALA A 31 -15.84 20.95 -9.41
C ALA A 31 -16.21 19.49 -9.68
N ALA A 32 -15.24 18.58 -9.70
CA ALA A 32 -15.49 17.15 -9.88
C ALA A 32 -16.27 16.57 -8.69
N LEU A 33 -15.92 16.94 -7.46
CA LEU A 33 -16.69 16.56 -6.27
C LEU A 33 -18.12 17.12 -6.34
N GLY A 34 -18.28 18.38 -6.75
CA GLY A 34 -19.57 19.01 -6.95
C GLY A 34 -20.47 18.24 -7.91
N ALA A 35 -19.94 17.81 -9.06
CA ALA A 35 -20.67 16.97 -10.01
C ALA A 35 -21.09 15.62 -9.40
N GLN A 36 -20.19 14.97 -8.65
CA GLN A 36 -20.46 13.67 -8.00
C GLN A 36 -21.56 13.75 -6.94
N VAL A 37 -21.62 14.85 -6.17
CA VAL A 37 -22.58 15.00 -5.06
C VAL A 37 -23.85 15.76 -5.47
N GLY A 38 -24.06 15.98 -6.78
CA GLY A 38 -25.22 16.71 -7.29
C GLY A 38 -25.26 18.19 -6.87
N CYS A 39 -24.10 18.82 -6.70
CA CYS A 39 -23.93 20.21 -6.28
C CYS A 39 -22.88 20.89 -7.16
N ASN A 40 -23.26 21.32 -8.36
CA ASN A 40 -22.29 21.90 -9.30
C ASN A 40 -21.64 23.17 -8.75
N LYS A 41 -20.33 23.30 -8.97
CA LYS A 41 -19.57 24.52 -8.65
C LYS A 41 -20.05 25.66 -9.55
N LEU A 42 -20.19 26.86 -8.99
CA LEU A 42 -20.57 28.05 -9.75
C LEU A 42 -19.36 28.59 -10.53
N PRO A 43 -19.53 29.13 -11.75
CA PRO A 43 -18.50 29.92 -12.40
C PRO A 43 -18.35 31.28 -11.69
N ILE A 44 -17.15 31.86 -11.69
CA ILE A 44 -16.92 33.23 -11.21
C ILE A 44 -15.78 33.90 -11.97
N ASP A 45 -15.95 35.19 -12.30
CA ASP A 45 -14.89 36.06 -12.81
C ASP A 45 -14.35 36.90 -11.64
N PHE A 46 -13.23 36.46 -11.06
CA PHE A 46 -12.60 37.11 -9.90
C PHE A 46 -12.17 38.56 -10.17
N ALA A 47 -12.03 38.98 -11.43
CA ALA A 47 -11.64 40.34 -11.75
C ALA A 47 -12.83 41.32 -11.76
N LYS A 48 -14.07 40.80 -11.82
CA LYS A 48 -15.28 41.62 -12.03
C LYS A 48 -16.42 41.33 -11.07
N CYS A 49 -16.34 40.26 -10.28
CA CYS A 49 -17.41 39.89 -9.37
C CYS A 49 -17.61 40.93 -8.26
N THR A 50 -18.85 41.11 -7.86
CA THR A 50 -19.23 41.83 -6.64
C THR A 50 -18.96 40.99 -5.39
N ASP A 51 -18.89 41.63 -4.23
CA ASP A 51 -18.77 40.93 -2.94
C ASP A 51 -19.93 39.95 -2.70
N GLN A 52 -21.13 40.27 -3.20
CA GLN A 52 -22.29 39.39 -3.09
C GLN A 52 -22.12 38.12 -3.93
N GLU A 53 -21.74 38.25 -5.21
CA GLU A 53 -21.47 37.09 -6.08
C GLU A 53 -20.32 36.24 -5.53
N LEU A 54 -19.27 36.87 -5.00
CA LEU A 54 -18.15 36.17 -4.38
C LEU A 54 -18.57 35.40 -3.13
N SER A 55 -19.43 35.99 -2.29
CA SER A 55 -20.01 35.34 -1.11
C SER A 55 -20.86 34.11 -1.49
N GLU A 56 -21.71 34.23 -2.50
CA GLU A 56 -22.53 33.12 -3.02
C GLU A 56 -21.68 31.99 -3.60
N TYR A 57 -20.63 32.34 -4.35
CA TYR A 57 -19.64 31.38 -4.85
C TYR A 57 -18.91 30.65 -3.73
N CYS A 58 -18.42 31.38 -2.71
CA CYS A 58 -17.72 30.78 -1.58
C CYS A 58 -18.64 29.88 -0.75
N LYS A 59 -19.90 30.28 -0.57
CA LYS A 59 -20.91 29.45 0.07
C LYS A 59 -21.14 28.15 -0.71
N ARG A 60 -21.27 28.20 -2.04
CA ARG A 60 -21.39 26.99 -2.88
C ARG A 60 -20.20 26.06 -2.70
N ASP A 61 -18.97 26.60 -2.65
CA ASP A 61 -17.77 25.80 -2.44
C ASP A 61 -17.81 25.03 -1.11
N VAL A 62 -18.24 25.69 -0.03
CA VAL A 62 -18.41 25.03 1.28
C VAL A 62 -19.56 24.02 1.26
N GLU A 63 -20.68 24.31 0.59
CA GLU A 63 -21.79 23.37 0.44
C GLU A 63 -21.37 22.08 -0.27
N ILE A 64 -20.52 22.18 -1.30
CA ILE A 64 -19.96 21.01 -1.98
C ILE A 64 -19.14 20.16 -1.01
N LEU A 65 -18.26 20.79 -0.23
CA LEU A 65 -17.45 20.08 0.77
C LEU A 65 -18.34 19.39 1.80
N LEU A 66 -19.32 20.09 2.36
CA LEU A 66 -20.24 19.53 3.35
C LEU A 66 -21.01 18.32 2.80
N LYS A 67 -21.57 18.43 1.59
CA LYS A 67 -22.27 17.32 0.94
C LYS A 67 -21.35 16.12 0.69
N THR A 68 -20.12 16.37 0.23
CA THR A 68 -19.11 15.31 0.00
C THR A 68 -18.81 14.56 1.29
N TRP A 69 -18.54 15.28 2.38
CA TRP A 69 -18.27 14.66 3.68
C TRP A 69 -19.49 13.95 4.26
N HIS A 70 -20.70 14.51 4.13
CA HIS A 70 -21.92 13.86 4.58
C HIS A 70 -22.17 12.53 3.87
N GLN A 71 -22.04 12.50 2.53
CA GLN A 71 -22.20 11.25 1.78
C GLN A 71 -21.13 10.22 2.15
N TYR A 72 -19.87 10.66 2.29
CA TYR A 72 -18.79 9.79 2.74
C TYR A 72 -19.05 9.22 4.14
N PHE A 73 -19.46 10.04 5.11
CA PHE A 73 -19.74 9.57 6.47
C PHE A 73 -20.97 8.68 6.53
N ALA A 74 -22.03 8.98 5.77
CA ALA A 74 -23.19 8.11 5.67
C ALA A 74 -22.79 6.72 5.17
N TRP A 75 -22.12 6.65 4.01
CA TRP A 75 -21.62 5.38 3.47
C TRP A 75 -20.66 4.67 4.42
N PHE A 76 -19.79 5.42 5.10
CA PHE A 76 -18.82 4.90 6.06
C PHE A 76 -19.48 4.24 7.28
N ILE A 77 -20.54 4.86 7.82
CA ILE A 77 -21.32 4.35 8.94
C ILE A 77 -22.18 3.17 8.50
N GLU A 78 -22.88 3.28 7.37
CA GLU A 78 -23.72 2.22 6.79
C GLU A 78 -22.94 0.92 6.54
N ASN A 79 -21.65 1.04 6.19
CA ASN A 79 -20.77 -0.10 5.94
C ASN A 79 -19.96 -0.55 7.17
N ASP A 80 -20.23 -0.01 8.36
CA ASP A 80 -19.56 -0.37 9.61
C ASP A 80 -18.03 -0.37 9.48
N LEU A 81 -17.45 0.75 9.02
CA LEU A 81 -16.02 0.84 8.70
C LEU A 81 -15.15 1.34 9.86
N GLY A 82 -15.69 1.32 11.09
CA GLY A 82 -14.96 1.59 12.34
C GLY A 82 -14.78 3.07 12.67
N ASN A 83 -13.67 3.42 13.30
CA ASN A 83 -13.39 4.80 13.71
C ASN A 83 -12.79 5.64 12.58
N PHE A 84 -13.16 6.93 12.54
CA PHE A 84 -12.62 7.88 11.58
C PHE A 84 -11.10 8.04 11.73
N GLY A 85 -10.37 7.79 10.65
CA GLY A 85 -8.98 8.16 10.49
C GLY A 85 -8.83 9.65 10.16
N VAL A 86 -7.63 10.22 10.24
CA VAL A 86 -7.37 11.61 9.78
C VAL A 86 -6.71 11.68 8.41
N THR A 87 -6.35 10.51 7.87
CA THR A 87 -5.85 10.28 6.51
C THR A 87 -6.49 9.02 5.94
N ILE A 88 -6.56 8.91 4.62
CA ILE A 88 -7.06 7.70 3.95
C ILE A 88 -6.30 6.42 4.38
N SER A 89 -4.99 6.50 4.62
CA SER A 89 -4.20 5.37 5.11
C SER A 89 -4.58 4.97 6.54
N SER A 90 -4.74 5.95 7.44
CA SER A 90 -5.20 5.67 8.81
C SER A 90 -6.62 5.13 8.82
N GLN A 91 -7.48 5.63 7.93
CA GLN A 91 -8.84 5.13 7.76
C GLN A 91 -8.83 3.68 7.31
N SER A 92 -8.10 3.36 6.24
CA SER A 92 -7.98 2.00 5.71
C SER A 92 -7.50 1.03 6.80
N PHE A 93 -6.54 1.44 7.63
CA PHE A 93 -6.03 0.58 8.70
C PHE A 93 -6.99 0.45 9.89
N ASN A 94 -7.69 1.52 10.27
CA ASN A 94 -8.76 1.46 11.28
C ASN A 94 -9.87 0.51 10.83
N THR A 95 -10.32 0.66 9.59
CA THR A 95 -11.35 -0.18 8.98
C THR A 95 -10.90 -1.65 8.92
N PHE A 96 -9.65 -1.90 8.51
CA PHE A 96 -9.09 -3.25 8.53
C PHE A 96 -9.17 -3.88 9.92
N ARG A 97 -8.69 -3.18 10.96
CA ARG A 97 -8.70 -3.69 12.34
C ARG A 97 -10.09 -3.86 12.94
N HIS A 98 -11.03 -2.98 12.57
CA HIS A 98 -12.39 -2.99 13.08
C HIS A 98 -13.21 -4.16 12.53
N ARG A 99 -13.20 -4.33 11.20
CA ARG A 99 -14.15 -5.22 10.52
C ARG A 99 -13.50 -6.40 9.79
N PHE A 100 -12.25 -6.29 9.38
CA PHE A 100 -11.67 -7.22 8.40
C PHE A 100 -10.45 -8.01 8.89
N MET A 101 -9.94 -7.74 10.08
CA MET A 101 -8.79 -8.43 10.67
C MET A 101 -9.28 -9.74 11.30
N PRO A 102 -8.99 -10.91 10.69
CA PRO A 102 -9.58 -12.17 11.14
C PRO A 102 -8.92 -12.75 12.39
N SER A 103 -7.73 -12.27 12.73
CA SER A 103 -6.88 -12.78 13.80
C SER A 103 -5.89 -11.72 14.28
N ASP A 104 -5.33 -11.94 15.46
CA ASP A 104 -4.35 -11.02 16.03
C ASP A 104 -3.03 -11.04 15.25
N ILE A 105 -2.52 -9.83 14.98
CA ILE A 105 -1.20 -9.63 14.39
C ILE A 105 -0.23 -9.25 15.51
N PHE A 106 0.73 -10.13 15.77
CA PHE A 106 1.69 -10.00 16.86
C PHE A 106 2.97 -9.30 16.41
N ILE A 107 3.39 -8.32 17.20
CA ILE A 107 4.62 -7.56 16.99
C ILE A 107 5.69 -8.04 17.99
N HIS A 108 6.93 -8.16 17.55
CA HIS A 108 8.08 -8.45 18.42
C HIS A 108 9.11 -7.32 18.38
N ASN A 109 10.00 -7.29 19.38
CA ASN A 109 11.07 -6.29 19.51
C ASN A 109 12.50 -6.87 19.34
N ARG A 110 12.62 -8.07 18.77
CA ARG A 110 13.92 -8.73 18.50
C ARG A 110 14.72 -7.96 17.44
N ARG A 111 15.62 -7.06 17.87
CA ARG A 111 16.35 -6.12 17.00
C ARG A 111 17.05 -6.76 15.80
N TYR A 112 17.70 -7.91 15.97
CA TYR A 112 18.38 -8.59 14.86
C TYR A 112 17.40 -9.10 13.78
N VAL A 113 16.20 -9.55 14.19
CA VAL A 113 15.13 -9.98 13.28
C VAL A 113 14.54 -8.75 12.57
N LEU A 114 14.28 -7.67 13.31
CA LEU A 114 13.77 -6.41 12.73
C LEU A 114 14.73 -5.83 11.68
N ASN A 115 16.05 -5.96 11.89
CA ASN A 115 17.04 -5.57 10.89
C ASN A 115 16.93 -6.45 9.63
N LEU A 116 16.84 -7.77 9.81
CA LEU A 116 16.67 -8.72 8.70
C LEU A 116 15.40 -8.43 7.89
N GLU A 117 14.28 -8.15 8.56
CA GLU A 117 13.01 -7.76 7.92
C GLU A 117 13.17 -6.50 7.08
N ARG A 118 13.79 -5.44 7.65
CA ARG A 118 14.02 -4.17 6.95
C ARG A 118 14.97 -4.34 5.76
N GLU A 119 15.98 -5.19 5.87
CA GLU A 119 16.89 -5.51 4.77
C GLU A 119 16.17 -6.24 3.62
N SER A 120 15.17 -7.08 3.93
CA SER A 120 14.34 -7.79 2.94
C SER A 120 13.22 -6.96 2.32
N TYR A 121 12.96 -5.76 2.84
CA TYR A 121 11.86 -4.93 2.38
C TYR A 121 12.27 -4.11 1.15
N PHE A 122 11.68 -4.43 0.00
CA PHE A 122 11.94 -3.77 -1.29
C PHE A 122 10.68 -3.09 -1.84
N GLY A 123 10.87 -2.06 -2.67
CA GLY A 123 9.79 -1.45 -3.45
C GLY A 123 9.52 -2.21 -4.75
N GLY A 124 8.70 -1.64 -5.62
CA GLY A 124 8.48 -2.17 -6.97
C GLY A 124 9.77 -2.21 -7.80
N ARG A 125 9.85 -3.18 -8.73
CA ARG A 125 10.95 -3.27 -9.69
C ARG A 125 10.78 -2.20 -10.77
N THR A 126 11.75 -1.30 -10.85
CA THR A 126 11.85 -0.30 -11.92
C THR A 126 13.25 -0.39 -12.52
N GLU A 127 13.36 -1.02 -13.69
CA GLU A 127 14.62 -1.20 -14.41
C GLU A 127 14.44 -0.91 -15.90
N CYS A 128 15.51 -0.42 -16.52
CA CYS A 128 15.61 -0.31 -17.96
C CYS A 128 16.22 -1.59 -18.52
N PHE A 129 15.42 -2.36 -19.27
CA PHE A 129 15.90 -3.61 -19.90
C PHE A 129 16.65 -3.39 -21.21
N LYS A 130 16.40 -2.26 -21.90
CA LYS A 130 17.04 -1.92 -23.18
C LYS A 130 17.16 -0.41 -23.34
N LEU A 131 18.36 0.06 -23.70
CA LEU A 131 18.65 1.47 -24.01
C LEU A 131 18.75 1.65 -25.53
N GLY A 132 18.26 2.78 -26.04
CA GLY A 132 18.33 3.12 -27.47
C GLY A 132 17.09 3.85 -27.95
N ASN A 133 17.05 4.14 -29.26
CA ASN A 133 15.90 4.71 -29.93
C ASN A 133 14.98 3.57 -30.43
N PHE A 134 13.73 3.59 -29.99
CA PHE A 134 12.70 2.60 -30.28
C PHE A 134 11.52 3.24 -31.01
N SER A 135 11.82 4.06 -32.03
CA SER A 135 10.82 4.79 -32.84
C SER A 135 10.15 3.93 -33.90
N THR A 136 10.73 2.78 -34.24
CA THR A 136 10.19 1.86 -35.25
C THR A 136 9.77 0.55 -34.56
N GLY A 137 8.47 0.25 -34.61
CA GLY A 137 7.91 -0.97 -34.03
C GLY A 137 6.55 -0.76 -33.38
N LYS A 138 5.88 -1.86 -33.04
CA LYS A 138 4.64 -1.85 -32.27
C LYS A 138 4.94 -2.17 -30.81
N TYR A 139 4.53 -1.28 -29.92
CA TYR A 139 4.73 -1.42 -28.47
C TYR A 139 3.37 -1.53 -27.77
N TYR A 140 3.35 -2.31 -26.69
CA TYR A 140 2.17 -2.47 -25.84
C TYR A 140 2.53 -2.02 -24.42
N TYR A 141 1.65 -1.22 -23.82
CA TYR A 141 1.71 -0.87 -22.41
C TYR A 141 0.64 -1.67 -21.67
N LEU A 142 1.08 -2.50 -20.72
CA LEU A 142 0.22 -3.37 -19.93
C LEU A 142 0.32 -2.96 -18.47
N ASP A 143 -0.81 -2.92 -17.78
CA ASP A 143 -0.89 -2.59 -16.35
C ASP A 143 -1.76 -3.64 -15.63
N VAL A 144 -1.37 -3.98 -14.40
CA VAL A 144 -2.10 -4.94 -13.57
C VAL A 144 -3.13 -4.17 -12.75
N ASN A 145 -4.41 -4.42 -13.01
CA ASN A 145 -5.50 -3.85 -12.24
C ASN A 145 -5.34 -4.15 -10.74
N SER A 146 -5.03 -3.11 -9.96
CA SER A 146 -4.88 -3.21 -8.50
C SER A 146 -3.85 -4.26 -8.08
N MET A 147 -2.62 -4.19 -8.62
CA MET A 147 -1.54 -5.15 -8.40
C MET A 147 -1.39 -5.62 -6.94
N TYR A 148 -1.15 -4.72 -5.97
CA TYR A 148 -0.99 -5.12 -4.57
C TYR A 148 -2.24 -5.79 -3.98
N PRO A 149 -3.46 -5.19 -4.09
CA PRO A 149 -4.70 -5.88 -3.73
C PRO A 149 -4.86 -7.28 -4.32
N SER A 150 -4.52 -7.46 -5.60
CA SER A 150 -4.65 -8.75 -6.29
C SER A 150 -3.78 -9.84 -5.63
N VAL A 151 -2.56 -9.49 -5.22
CA VAL A 151 -1.66 -10.38 -4.47
C VAL A 151 -2.14 -10.58 -3.04
N MET A 152 -2.54 -9.50 -2.36
CA MET A 152 -3.09 -9.50 -0.99
C MET A 152 -4.27 -10.45 -0.82
N ARG A 153 -5.16 -10.48 -1.81
CA ARG A 153 -6.38 -11.29 -1.78
C ARG A 153 -6.11 -12.78 -1.60
N GLY A 154 -5.06 -13.31 -2.24
CA GLY A 154 -4.75 -14.75 -2.28
C GLY A 154 -3.56 -15.18 -1.41
N GLY A 155 -2.74 -14.21 -0.97
CA GLY A 155 -1.47 -14.46 -0.30
C GLY A 155 -1.59 -14.96 1.14
N TRP A 156 -0.53 -15.66 1.58
CA TRP A 156 -0.29 -15.94 3.00
C TRP A 156 0.69 -14.91 3.54
N TYR A 157 0.34 -14.28 4.67
CA TYR A 157 1.09 -13.17 5.25
C TYR A 157 1.56 -13.50 6.66
N PRO A 158 2.75 -13.02 7.06
CA PRO A 158 3.26 -13.23 8.41
C PRO A 158 2.37 -12.51 9.43
N VAL A 159 1.93 -13.23 10.46
CA VAL A 159 1.11 -12.67 11.56
C VAL A 159 1.83 -12.68 12.91
N LYS A 160 2.82 -13.56 13.09
CA LYS A 160 3.54 -13.68 14.35
C LYS A 160 4.92 -14.31 14.16
N TYR A 161 5.94 -13.70 14.75
CA TYR A 161 7.28 -14.29 14.77
C TYR A 161 7.33 -15.56 15.64
N SER A 162 7.88 -16.64 15.08
CA SER A 162 7.90 -17.98 15.69
C SER A 162 9.29 -18.58 15.84
N GLY A 163 10.35 -17.79 15.60
CA GLY A 163 11.72 -18.14 15.98
C GLY A 163 12.76 -17.99 14.86
N TYR A 164 14.02 -18.22 15.24
CA TYR A 164 15.19 -17.97 14.40
C TYR A 164 16.17 -19.15 14.44
N PRO A 165 16.13 -20.08 13.47
CA PRO A 165 17.12 -21.14 13.39
C PRO A 165 18.44 -20.63 12.80
N LEU A 166 19.56 -21.02 13.43
CA LEU A 166 20.92 -20.63 13.05
C LEU A 166 21.53 -21.49 11.93
N LYS A 167 20.97 -22.67 11.64
CA LYS A 167 21.45 -23.57 10.58
C LYS A 167 20.27 -24.10 9.78
N CYS A 168 20.31 -23.89 8.46
CA CYS A 168 19.27 -24.35 7.55
C CYS A 168 19.91 -24.82 6.24
N THR A 169 19.53 -25.99 5.75
CA THR A 169 19.90 -26.41 4.39
C THR A 169 18.87 -25.87 3.40
N PRO A 170 19.19 -25.72 2.10
CA PRO A 170 18.19 -25.36 1.08
C PRO A 170 16.97 -26.29 1.08
N GLN A 171 17.15 -27.59 1.34
CA GLN A 171 16.06 -28.56 1.44
C GLN A 171 15.16 -28.28 2.66
N ARG A 172 15.76 -27.95 3.82
CA ARG A 172 15.02 -27.57 5.01
C ARG A 172 14.29 -26.24 4.80
N LEU A 173 14.91 -25.28 4.12
CA LEU A 173 14.30 -24.00 3.76
C LEU A 173 13.05 -24.21 2.88
N LYS A 174 13.15 -25.05 1.84
CA LYS A 174 12.02 -25.44 0.98
C LYS A 174 10.87 -26.03 1.78
N PHE A 175 11.17 -26.94 2.72
CA PHE A 175 10.17 -27.49 3.63
C PHE A 175 9.50 -26.39 4.49
N LEU A 176 10.28 -25.50 5.10
CA LEU A 176 9.74 -24.42 5.94
C LEU A 176 8.86 -23.45 5.14
N LEU A 177 9.23 -23.06 3.92
CA LEU A 177 8.42 -22.18 3.05
C LEU A 177 7.04 -22.78 2.70
N SER A 178 6.91 -24.11 2.75
CA SER A 178 5.61 -24.77 2.58
C SER A 178 4.69 -24.64 3.79
N LYS A 179 5.22 -24.32 4.98
CA LYS A 179 4.48 -24.28 6.25
C LYS A 179 4.32 -22.89 6.84
N CYS A 180 5.32 -22.03 6.72
CA CYS A 180 5.36 -20.72 7.36
C CYS A 180 5.82 -19.62 6.39
N CYS A 181 5.76 -18.36 6.85
CA CYS A 181 6.45 -17.26 6.17
C CYS A 181 7.88 -17.17 6.71
N ILE A 182 8.79 -16.75 5.85
CA ILE A 182 10.23 -16.69 6.12
C ILE A 182 10.82 -15.40 5.59
N VAL A 183 11.78 -14.87 6.36
CA VAL A 183 12.82 -13.96 5.88
C VAL A 183 14.17 -14.65 6.12
N ALA A 184 15.07 -14.65 5.14
CA ALA A 184 16.37 -15.32 5.27
C ALA A 184 17.51 -14.55 4.62
N ARG A 185 18.69 -14.61 5.23
CA ARG A 185 19.96 -14.23 4.60
C ARG A 185 20.52 -15.44 3.88
N VAL A 186 20.86 -15.28 2.61
CA VAL A 186 21.32 -16.36 1.73
C VAL A 186 22.49 -15.91 0.87
N ARG A 187 23.37 -16.84 0.53
CA ARG A 187 24.35 -16.66 -0.55
C ARG A 187 23.72 -17.14 -1.85
N ILE A 188 23.69 -16.26 -2.84
CA ILE A 188 23.12 -16.47 -4.16
C ILE A 188 24.22 -16.59 -5.20
N ASN A 189 24.02 -17.47 -6.18
CA ASN A 189 24.77 -17.50 -7.43
C ASN A 189 23.79 -17.66 -8.60
N THR A 190 23.54 -16.57 -9.33
CA THR A 190 22.53 -16.54 -10.39
C THR A 190 23.10 -16.00 -11.70
N LYS A 191 22.67 -16.56 -12.83
CA LYS A 191 22.93 -16.00 -14.17
C LYS A 191 21.82 -15.03 -14.62
N LYS A 192 20.74 -14.90 -13.86
CA LYS A 192 19.55 -14.09 -14.17
C LYS A 192 19.37 -12.95 -13.15
N PRO A 193 18.95 -11.75 -13.57
CA PRO A 193 18.69 -10.61 -12.68
C PRO A 193 17.32 -10.76 -11.98
N ILE A 194 17.23 -11.72 -11.04
CA ILE A 194 15.98 -12.12 -10.38
C ILE A 194 15.95 -11.83 -8.87
N VAL A 195 17.11 -11.63 -8.24
CA VAL A 195 17.21 -11.39 -6.80
C VAL A 195 17.49 -9.91 -6.54
N PRO A 196 16.62 -9.20 -5.80
CA PRO A 196 16.85 -7.81 -5.45
C PRO A 196 17.94 -7.69 -4.38
N VAL A 197 18.80 -6.68 -4.55
CA VAL A 197 19.77 -6.25 -3.53
C VAL A 197 19.71 -4.73 -3.42
N ARG A 198 19.72 -4.23 -2.19
CA ARG A 198 19.82 -2.79 -1.92
C ARG A 198 21.29 -2.37 -1.91
N LYS A 199 21.67 -1.50 -2.85
CA LYS A 199 23.01 -0.89 -2.90
C LYS A 199 22.87 0.63 -2.77
N LYS A 200 23.32 1.18 -1.65
CA LYS A 200 23.08 2.58 -1.26
C LYS A 200 21.57 2.88 -1.29
N LEU A 201 21.15 3.86 -2.09
CA LEU A 201 19.75 4.29 -2.23
C LEU A 201 19.00 3.60 -3.38
N LYS A 202 19.60 2.61 -4.06
CA LYS A 202 18.99 1.94 -5.22
C LYS A 202 18.77 0.45 -4.94
N VAL A 203 17.70 -0.09 -5.52
CA VAL A 203 17.49 -1.54 -5.64
C VAL A 203 18.03 -1.96 -7.00
N ILE A 204 18.89 -2.97 -7.02
CA ILE A 204 19.49 -3.55 -8.22
C ILE A 204 19.24 -5.06 -8.24
N PHE A 205 19.32 -5.67 -9.43
CA PHE A 205 19.14 -7.11 -9.62
C PHE A 205 20.42 -7.72 -10.23
N PRO A 206 21.50 -7.87 -9.43
CA PRO A 206 22.78 -8.31 -9.94
C PRO A 206 22.76 -9.78 -10.39
N VAL A 207 23.74 -10.14 -11.22
CA VAL A 207 24.09 -11.52 -11.57
C VAL A 207 25.45 -11.87 -10.98
N GLY A 208 25.74 -13.17 -10.88
CA GLY A 208 26.94 -13.70 -10.23
C GLY A 208 26.68 -14.07 -8.76
N LYS A 209 27.75 -14.02 -7.96
CA LYS A 209 27.73 -14.41 -6.54
C LYS A 209 27.59 -13.20 -5.62
N PHE A 210 26.62 -13.25 -4.71
CA PHE A 210 26.40 -12.18 -3.71
C PHE A 210 25.54 -12.68 -2.55
N GLU A 211 25.54 -11.94 -1.45
CA GLU A 211 24.58 -12.15 -0.36
C GLU A 211 23.33 -11.30 -0.55
N ALA A 212 22.18 -11.85 -0.17
CA ALA A 212 20.90 -11.16 -0.17
C ALA A 212 20.08 -11.54 1.06
N VAL A 213 19.22 -10.62 1.49
CA VAL A 213 18.19 -10.88 2.51
C VAL A 213 16.84 -10.84 1.82
N LEU A 214 16.13 -11.97 1.85
CA LEU A 214 14.98 -12.20 0.99
C LEU A 214 13.77 -12.63 1.83
N SER A 215 12.59 -12.21 1.37
CA SER A 215 11.31 -12.62 1.96
C SER A 215 10.75 -13.84 1.21
N THR A 216 9.59 -14.33 1.66
CA THR A 216 9.02 -15.61 1.19
C THR A 216 8.88 -15.71 -0.34
N PRO A 217 8.37 -14.70 -1.07
CA PRO A 217 8.26 -14.77 -2.53
C PRO A 217 9.62 -14.87 -3.23
N GLU A 218 10.60 -14.04 -2.85
CA GLU A 218 11.92 -14.06 -3.47
C GLU A 218 12.69 -15.34 -3.14
N LEU A 219 12.53 -15.88 -1.92
CA LEU A 219 13.13 -17.17 -1.54
C LEU A 219 12.55 -18.34 -2.34
N LYS A 220 11.25 -18.33 -2.63
CA LYS A 220 10.63 -19.35 -3.49
C LYS A 220 11.20 -19.31 -4.89
N LEU A 221 11.27 -18.12 -5.50
CA LEU A 221 11.86 -17.93 -6.82
C LEU A 221 13.33 -18.37 -6.85
N ALA A 222 14.12 -18.00 -5.84
CA ALA A 222 15.53 -18.38 -5.76
C ALA A 222 15.73 -19.91 -5.60
N LEU A 223 14.82 -20.61 -4.91
CA LEU A 223 14.84 -22.08 -4.83
C LEU A 223 14.38 -22.74 -6.13
N GLU A 224 13.36 -22.20 -6.80
CA GLU A 224 12.87 -22.67 -8.10
C GLU A 224 13.96 -22.58 -9.17
N GLU A 225 14.73 -21.50 -9.15
CA GLU A 225 15.88 -21.28 -10.03
C GLU A 225 17.17 -21.99 -9.57
N ASN A 226 17.13 -22.66 -8.42
CA ASN A 226 18.26 -23.37 -7.80
C ASN A 226 19.53 -22.50 -7.66
N VAL A 227 19.35 -21.23 -7.26
CA VAL A 227 20.45 -20.24 -7.17
C VAL A 227 20.94 -19.99 -5.74
N ILE A 228 20.36 -20.65 -4.73
CA ILE A 228 20.78 -20.54 -3.33
C ILE A 228 21.96 -21.50 -3.08
N GLU A 229 23.17 -20.95 -2.90
CA GLU A 229 24.36 -21.74 -2.53
C GLU A 229 24.40 -22.05 -1.03
N GLU A 230 23.96 -21.11 -0.19
CA GLU A 230 24.01 -21.23 1.27
C GLU A 230 22.85 -20.48 1.92
N VAL A 231 22.31 -21.02 3.02
CA VAL A 231 21.37 -20.31 3.90
C VAL A 231 22.10 -19.94 5.19
N ILE A 232 22.32 -18.64 5.38
CA ILE A 232 23.14 -18.09 6.46
C ILE A 232 22.29 -17.88 7.72
N SER A 233 21.07 -17.34 7.57
CA SER A 233 20.15 -17.19 8.69
C SER A 233 18.69 -17.14 8.24
N VAL A 234 17.77 -17.48 9.15
CA VAL A 234 16.34 -17.61 8.86
C VAL A 234 15.53 -17.07 10.04
N ALA A 235 14.56 -16.20 9.77
CA ALA A 235 13.49 -15.83 10.67
C ALA A 235 12.16 -16.45 10.18
N LYS A 236 11.41 -17.07 11.09
CA LYS A 236 10.14 -17.74 10.79
C LYS A 236 8.96 -16.98 11.36
N TYR A 237 7.84 -17.05 10.65
CA TYR A 237 6.60 -16.41 11.03
C TYR A 237 5.42 -17.36 10.81
N GLU A 238 4.56 -17.51 11.82
CA GLU A 238 3.20 -18.01 11.61
C GLU A 238 2.52 -17.15 10.52
N ARG A 239 1.65 -17.77 9.72
CA ARG A 239 1.08 -17.11 8.54
C ARG A 239 -0.41 -17.37 8.40
N GLU A 240 -1.12 -16.37 7.90
CA GLU A 240 -2.56 -16.45 7.66
C GLU A 240 -3.00 -15.67 6.40
N LYS A 241 -4.22 -15.93 5.93
CA LYS A 241 -4.85 -15.19 4.84
C LYS A 241 -5.64 -14.01 5.38
N ILE A 242 -4.93 -12.95 5.74
CA ILE A 242 -5.52 -11.84 6.53
C ILE A 242 -6.26 -10.79 5.71
N PHE A 243 -6.05 -10.69 4.39
CA PHE A 243 -6.60 -9.58 3.59
C PHE A 243 -7.80 -9.92 2.70
N LYS A 244 -8.20 -11.19 2.62
CA LYS A 244 -9.17 -11.63 1.61
C LYS A 244 -10.50 -10.86 1.69
N SER A 245 -11.12 -10.81 2.88
CA SER A 245 -12.40 -10.12 3.10
C SER A 245 -12.32 -8.62 2.84
N PHE A 246 -11.24 -7.97 3.30
CA PHE A 246 -10.97 -6.55 3.05
C PHE A 246 -10.91 -6.25 1.54
N ILE A 247 -10.12 -7.03 0.80
CA ILE A 247 -9.95 -6.81 -0.64
C ILE A 247 -11.23 -7.15 -1.41
N ASP A 248 -11.91 -8.24 -1.09
CA ASP A 248 -13.18 -8.61 -1.74
C ASP A 248 -14.22 -7.50 -1.61
N PHE A 249 -14.36 -6.93 -0.40
CA PHE A 249 -15.29 -5.83 -0.15
C PHE A 249 -14.94 -4.57 -0.96
N PHE A 250 -13.75 -4.00 -0.77
CA PHE A 250 -13.38 -2.73 -1.42
C PHE A 250 -13.21 -2.84 -2.93
N TYR A 251 -12.77 -3.99 -3.44
CA TYR A 251 -12.73 -4.22 -4.89
C TYR A 251 -14.14 -4.32 -5.46
N GLY A 252 -15.08 -4.95 -4.75
CA GLY A 252 -16.50 -4.95 -5.11
C GLY A 252 -17.07 -3.53 -5.20
N GLU A 253 -16.85 -2.70 -4.18
CA GLU A 253 -17.28 -1.30 -4.17
C GLU A 253 -16.67 -0.49 -5.32
N ARG A 254 -15.38 -0.71 -5.62
CA ARG A 254 -14.72 -0.10 -6.78
C ARG A 254 -15.40 -0.51 -8.11
N LEU A 255 -15.79 -1.77 -8.27
CA LEU A 255 -16.46 -2.24 -9.48
C LEU A 255 -17.86 -1.64 -9.62
N LYS A 256 -18.62 -1.56 -8.52
CA LYS A 256 -19.93 -0.89 -8.50
C LYS A 256 -19.80 0.58 -8.93
N ALA A 257 -18.86 1.31 -8.33
CA ALA A 257 -18.59 2.70 -8.69
C ALA A 257 -18.18 2.85 -10.15
N LYS A 258 -17.36 1.93 -10.69
CA LYS A 258 -16.98 1.97 -12.11
C LYS A 258 -18.18 1.74 -13.05
N GLN A 259 -19.18 0.96 -12.62
CA GLN A 259 -20.38 0.69 -13.41
C GLN A 259 -21.38 1.85 -13.37
N SER A 260 -21.48 2.55 -12.24
CA SER A 260 -22.40 3.69 -12.06
C SER A 260 -21.94 4.98 -12.76
N GLY A 261 -20.67 5.04 -13.17
CA GLY A 261 -20.03 6.30 -13.60
C GLY A 261 -19.55 7.13 -12.41
#